data_AF-A0A955KE69-F1
#
_entry.id   AF-A0A955KE69-F1
#
_cell.length_a   1.000
_cell.length_b   1.000
_cell.length_c   1.000
_cell.angle_alpha   90.00
_cell.angle_beta   90.00
_cell.angle_gamma   90.00
#
_symmetry.space_group_name_H-M   'P 1'
#
loop_
_entity.id
_entity.type
_entity.pdbx_description
1 polymer ?
#
loop_
_entity_poly.entity_id
_entity_poly.type
_entity_poly.pdbx_seq_one_letter_code
_entity_poly.pdbx_strand_id
1 'polypeptide(L)'
;MTDIKPEHNLAEILGINKLPENEQVEQIEKVGMMIINAAVGRLLVSLDESEVKELEDFLATSTGTEDVFQYLLETYPQFEGHVQDEVTGLYSEAEQILT
;
A
#
# COMPACT_ATOMS: atom_id res chain seq x y z
N MET A 1 -4.44 6.40 -16.29
CA MET A 1 -3.12 6.67 -15.69
C MET A 1 -3.24 7.98 -14.95
N THR A 2 -3.65 7.92 -13.69
CA THR A 2 -3.74 9.10 -12.84
C THR A 2 -2.34 9.36 -12.32
N ASP A 3 -1.73 10.47 -12.73
CA ASP A 3 -0.45 10.93 -12.18
C ASP A 3 -0.65 11.23 -10.69
N ILE A 4 -0.44 10.23 -9.84
CA ILE A 4 -0.24 10.45 -8.42
C ILE A 4 1.11 11.14 -8.30
N LYS A 5 1.10 12.46 -8.19
CA LYS A 5 2.25 13.22 -7.71
C LYS A 5 2.10 13.25 -6.19
N PRO A 6 2.77 12.37 -5.43
CA PRO A 6 2.83 12.57 -4.00
C PRO A 6 3.60 13.88 -3.82
N GLU A 7 2.95 14.87 -3.25
CA GLU A 7 3.51 16.22 -3.06
C GLU A 7 4.79 16.20 -2.20
N HIS A 8 5.08 15.04 -1.61
CA HIS A 8 6.28 14.70 -0.87
C HIS A 8 6.83 13.37 -1.39
N ASN A 9 8.14 13.23 -1.59
CA ASN A 9 8.73 11.96 -1.99
C ASN A 9 8.93 11.07 -0.74
N LEU A 10 8.20 9.94 -0.62
CA LEU A 10 8.35 8.98 0.52
C LEU A 10 9.81 8.61 0.76
N ALA A 11 10.59 8.45 -0.31
CA ALA A 11 12.00 8.11 -0.22
C ALA A 11 12.85 9.22 0.41
N GLU A 12 12.46 10.49 0.27
CA GLU A 12 13.15 11.62 0.88
C GLU A 12 12.83 11.73 2.37
N ILE A 13 11.55 11.59 2.74
CA ILE A 13 11.09 11.69 4.13
C ILE A 13 11.66 10.55 4.97
N LEU A 14 11.66 9.33 4.44
CA LEU A 14 12.22 8.17 5.12
C LEU A 14 13.77 8.10 5.02
N GLY A 15 14.39 9.07 4.35
CA GLY A 15 15.84 9.10 4.15
C GLY A 15 16.40 7.96 3.29
N ILE A 16 15.53 7.24 2.58
CA ILE A 16 15.91 6.15 1.66
C ILE A 16 16.80 6.69 0.55
N ASN A 17 16.55 7.91 0.06
CA ASN A 17 17.38 8.56 -0.95
C ASN A 17 18.85 8.77 -0.53
N LYS A 18 19.19 8.61 0.75
CA LYS A 18 20.57 8.67 1.28
C LYS A 18 21.27 7.31 1.28
N LEU A 19 20.55 6.23 1.00
CA LEU A 19 21.10 4.88 0.91
C LEU A 19 21.77 4.65 -0.46
N PRO A 20 22.65 3.65 -0.58
CA PRO A 20 23.14 3.17 -1.88
C PRO A 20 21.98 2.77 -2.80
N GLU A 21 22.05 3.07 -4.11
CA GLU A 21 20.95 2.83 -5.07
C GLU A 21 20.41 1.39 -5.04
N ASN A 22 21.29 0.41 -4.87
CA ASN A 22 20.93 -1.01 -4.76
C ASN A 22 20.12 -1.35 -3.50
N GLU A 23 20.22 -0.54 -2.44
CA GLU A 23 19.45 -0.68 -1.21
C GLU A 23 18.17 0.17 -1.25
N GLN A 24 18.14 1.25 -2.03
CA GLN A 24 16.96 2.11 -2.14
C GLN A 24 15.73 1.35 -2.66
N VAL A 25 15.91 0.55 -3.71
CA VAL A 25 14.82 -0.23 -4.30
C VAL A 25 14.22 -1.20 -3.29
N GLU A 26 15.07 -1.97 -2.59
CA GLU A 26 14.63 -2.93 -1.57
C GLU A 26 13.86 -2.23 -0.43
N GLN A 27 14.32 -1.06 0.02
CA GLN A 27 13.63 -0.32 1.07
C GLN A 27 12.30 0.28 0.60
N ILE A 28 12.24 0.80 -0.64
CA ILE A 28 10.99 1.29 -1.24
C ILE A 28 9.98 0.15 -1.35
N GLU A 29 10.40 -1.02 -1.81
CA GLU A 29 9.53 -2.21 -1.91
C GLU A 29 8.99 -2.63 -0.55
N LYS A 30 9.84 -2.66 0.49
CA LYS A 30 9.41 -2.98 1.86
C LYS A 30 8.36 -2.00 2.38
N VAL A 31 8.59 -0.70 2.20
CA VAL A 31 7.63 0.34 2.62
C VAL A 31 6.33 0.21 1.84
N GLY A 32 6.40 0.00 0.53
CA GLY A 32 5.24 -0.25 -0.32
C GLY A 32 4.44 -1.47 0.18
N MET A 33 5.09 -2.58 0.47
CA MET A 33 4.43 -3.78 1.01
C MET A 33 3.77 -3.53 2.37
N MET A 34 4.39 -2.74 3.26
CA MET A 34 3.79 -2.38 4.55
C MET A 34 2.50 -1.60 4.38
N ILE A 35 2.50 -0.59 3.50
CA ILE A 35 1.31 0.22 3.18
C ILE A 35 0.20 -0.66 2.61
N ILE A 36 0.51 -1.53 1.64
CA ILE A 36 -0.48 -2.42 1.04
C ILE A 36 -1.05 -3.40 2.07
N ASN A 37 -0.22 -4.00 2.93
CA ASN A 37 -0.69 -4.91 3.97
C ASN A 37 -1.62 -4.21 4.98
N ALA A 38 -1.32 -2.97 5.35
CA ALA A 38 -2.17 -2.18 6.23
C ALA A 38 -3.51 -1.83 5.57
N ALA A 39 -3.49 -1.39 4.30
CA ALA A 39 -4.69 -1.11 3.53
C ALA A 39 -5.57 -2.35 3.34
N VAL A 40 -4.97 -3.52 3.08
CA VAL A 40 -5.69 -4.80 3.00
C VAL A 40 -6.33 -5.13 4.35
N GLY A 41 -5.60 -4.94 5.45
CA GLY A 41 -6.14 -5.12 6.80
C GLY A 41 -7.39 -4.27 7.05
N ARG A 42 -7.40 -3.00 6.62
CA ARG A 42 -8.58 -2.13 6.72
C ARG A 42 -9.72 -2.60 5.84
N LEU A 43 -9.42 -2.98 4.60
CA LEU A 43 -10.41 -3.50 3.69
C LEU A 43 -11.10 -4.71 4.31
N LEU A 44 -10.36 -5.69 4.82
CA LEU A 44 -10.90 -6.90 5.45
C LEU A 44 -11.84 -6.61 6.62
N VAL A 45 -11.60 -5.54 7.38
CA VAL A 45 -12.49 -5.12 8.48
C VAL A 45 -13.79 -4.48 7.96
N SER A 46 -13.78 -3.95 6.74
CA SER A 46 -14.93 -3.31 6.10
C SER A 46 -15.82 -4.29 5.31
N LEU A 47 -15.28 -5.46 4.94
CA LEU A 47 -15.98 -6.48 4.16
C LEU A 47 -16.90 -7.33 5.04
N ASP A 48 -18.00 -7.79 4.47
CA ASP A 48 -18.82 -8.84 5.07
C ASP A 48 -18.22 -10.24 4.86
N GLU A 49 -18.75 -11.26 5.55
CA GLU A 49 -18.24 -12.63 5.48
C GLU A 49 -18.30 -13.22 4.06
N SER A 50 -19.27 -12.80 3.23
CA SER A 50 -19.37 -13.28 1.85
C SER A 50 -18.31 -12.66 0.95
N GLU A 51 -18.08 -11.36 1.11
CA GLU A 51 -17.04 -10.62 0.38
C GLU A 51 -15.62 -11.08 0.79
N VAL A 52 -15.39 -11.36 2.08
CA VAL A 52 -14.11 -11.94 2.56
C VAL A 52 -13.86 -13.28 1.89
N LYS A 53 -14.87 -14.15 1.80
CA LYS A 53 -14.74 -15.45 1.18
C LYS A 53 -14.45 -15.34 -0.33
N GLU A 54 -15.11 -14.42 -1.03
CA GLU A 54 -14.84 -14.17 -2.45
C GLU A 54 -13.38 -13.73 -2.67
N LEU A 55 -12.87 -12.87 -1.79
CA LEU A 55 -11.47 -12.46 -1.82
C LEU A 55 -10.52 -13.63 -1.53
N GLU A 56 -10.80 -14.48 -0.53
CA GLU A 56 -10.00 -15.67 -0.25
C GLU A 56 -9.96 -16.65 -1.43
N ASP A 57 -11.11 -16.89 -2.06
CA ASP A 57 -11.23 -17.77 -3.23
C ASP A 57 -10.45 -17.20 -4.43
N PHE A 58 -10.50 -15.88 -4.63
CA PHE A 58 -9.70 -15.20 -5.64
C PHE A 58 -8.19 -15.34 -5.36
N LEU A 59 -7.75 -15.07 -4.12
CA LEU A 59 -6.35 -15.17 -3.72
C LEU A 59 -5.80 -16.60 -3.90
N ALA A 60 -6.61 -17.62 -3.61
CA ALA A 60 -6.23 -19.02 -3.77
C ALA A 60 -5.97 -19.44 -5.23
N THR A 61 -6.51 -18.68 -6.20
CA THR A 61 -6.36 -18.95 -7.64
C THR A 61 -5.46 -17.95 -8.36
N SER A 62 -5.13 -16.82 -7.72
CA SER A 62 -4.25 -15.78 -8.27
C SER A 62 -2.80 -16.26 -8.41
N THR A 63 -2.12 -15.80 -9.47
CA THR A 63 -0.74 -16.21 -9.79
C THR A 63 0.32 -15.14 -9.53
N GLY A 64 -0.06 -13.94 -9.08
CA GLY A 64 0.88 -12.84 -8.88
C GLY A 64 0.31 -11.68 -8.06
N THR A 65 1.20 -10.90 -7.43
CA THR A 65 0.85 -9.75 -6.58
C THR A 65 0.24 -8.59 -7.37
N GLU A 66 0.63 -8.40 -8.62
CA GLU A 66 0.08 -7.36 -9.51
C GLU A 66 -1.39 -7.64 -9.84
N ASP A 67 -1.73 -8.91 -10.14
CA ASP A 67 -3.10 -9.35 -10.40
C ASP A 67 -4.01 -9.12 -9.18
N VAL A 68 -3.47 -9.35 -7.97
CA VAL A 68 -4.19 -9.11 -6.71
C VAL A 68 -4.45 -7.64 -6.48
N PHE A 69 -3.44 -6.78 -6.65
CA PHE A 69 -3.61 -5.36 -6.44
C PHE A 69 -4.63 -4.75 -7.41
N GLN A 70 -4.57 -5.13 -8.69
CA GLN A 70 -5.53 -4.69 -9.70
C GLN A 70 -6.95 -5.14 -9.35
N TYR A 71 -7.13 -6.40 -8.94
CA TYR A 71 -8.43 -6.92 -8.51
C TYR A 71 -9.00 -6.13 -7.33
N LEU A 72 -8.18 -5.80 -6.34
CA LEU A 72 -8.62 -5.04 -5.16
C LEU A 72 -9.10 -3.63 -5.55
N LEU A 73 -8.39 -2.94 -6.46
CA LEU A 73 -8.78 -1.62 -6.94
C LEU A 73 -10.07 -1.64 -7.76
N GLU A 74 -10.26 -2.66 -8.59
CA GLU A 74 -11.44 -2.79 -9.45
C GLU A 74 -12.69 -3.25 -8.69
N THR A 75 -12.52 -4.18 -7.75
CA THR A 75 -13.61 -4.81 -7.00
C THR A 75 -14.03 -3.98 -5.79
N TYR A 76 -13.07 -3.33 -5.13
CA TYR A 76 -13.30 -2.55 -3.92
C TYR A 76 -12.82 -1.10 -4.12
N PRO A 77 -13.64 -0.20 -4.71
CA PRO A 77 -13.24 1.17 -5.00
C PRO A 77 -12.74 1.96 -3.77
N GLN A 78 -13.18 1.59 -2.57
CA GLN A 78 -12.71 2.17 -1.30
C GLN A 78 -11.26 1.83 -0.97
N PHE A 79 -10.70 0.78 -1.58
CA PHE A 79 -9.35 0.32 -1.33
C PHE A 79 -8.29 1.37 -1.70
N GLU A 80 -8.51 2.14 -2.78
CA GLU A 80 -7.63 3.27 -3.12
C GLU A 80 -7.58 4.30 -1.99
N GLY A 81 -8.72 4.59 -1.36
CA GLY A 81 -8.81 5.46 -0.19
C GLY A 81 -8.01 4.92 0.99
N HIS A 82 -8.10 3.61 1.26
CA HIS A 82 -7.30 2.98 2.32
C HIS A 82 -5.80 3.09 2.06
N VAL A 83 -5.35 2.90 0.82
CA VAL A 83 -3.93 3.09 0.47
C VAL A 83 -3.50 4.54 0.70
N GLN A 84 -4.32 5.51 0.29
CA GLN A 84 -4.03 6.93 0.52
C GLN A 84 -3.95 7.26 2.01
N ASP A 85 -4.88 6.76 2.82
CA ASP A 85 -4.91 6.95 4.28
C ASP A 85 -3.63 6.41 4.94
N GLU A 86 -3.18 5.22 4.54
CA GLU A 86 -1.93 4.62 5.08
C GLU A 86 -0.69 5.39 4.66
N VAL A 87 -0.64 5.88 3.42
CA VAL A 87 0.44 6.76 2.94
C VAL A 87 0.49 8.05 3.77
N THR A 88 -0.65 8.72 3.96
CA THR A 88 -0.73 9.95 4.76
C THR A 88 -0.41 9.71 6.24
N GLY A 89 -0.85 8.57 6.80
CA GLY A 89 -0.51 8.15 8.15
C GLY A 89 0.99 7.98 8.32
N LEU A 90 1.64 7.26 7.40
CA LEU A 90 3.08 7.05 7.41
C LEU A 90 3.86 8.37 7.33
N TYR A 91 3.45 9.32 6.48
CA TYR A 91 4.07 10.65 6.43
C TYR A 91 3.95 11.37 7.77
N SER A 92 2.76 11.38 8.36
CA SER A 92 2.49 12.07 9.62
C SER A 92 3.32 11.48 10.78
N GLU A 93 3.50 10.17 10.81
CA GLU A 93 4.34 9.49 11.79
C GLU A 93 5.83 9.76 11.56
N ALA A 94 6.28 9.72 10.31
CA ALA A 94 7.67 10.00 9.95
C ALA A 94 8.08 11.43 10.33
N GLU A 95 7.23 12.42 10.09
CA GLU A 95 7.48 13.81 10.52
C GLU A 95 7.60 13.93 12.04
N GLN A 96 6.77 13.22 12.81
CA GLN A 96 6.83 13.24 14.28
C GLN A 96 8.09 12.59 14.84
N ILE A 97 8.62 11.56 14.18
CA ILE A 97 9.83 10.84 14.63
C ILE A 97 11.10 11.60 14.27
N LEU A 98 11.08 12.36 13.18
CA LEU A 98 12.27 13.07 12.64
C LEU A 98 12.41 14.53 13.14
N THR A 99 11.49 15.01 13.98
CA THR A 99 11.52 16.35 14.61
C THR A 99 11.99 16.26 16.06
#